data_AF-A0A3B5B6Q1-F1
#
_entry.id   AF-A0A3B5B6Q1-F1
#
_cell.length_a   1.000
_cell.length_b   1.000
_cell.length_c   1.000
_cell.angle_alpha   90.00
_cell.angle_beta   90.00
_cell.angle_gamma   90.00
#
_symmetry.space_group_name_H-M   'P 1'
#
loop_
_entity.id
_entity.type
_entity.pdbx_description
1 polymer ?
#
loop_
_entity_poly.entity_id
_entity_poly.type
_entity_poly.pdbx_seq_one_letter_code
_entity_poly.pdbx_strand_id
1 'polypeptide(L)'
;MVWESGCVVIVMLTPLSENGVKQCHHYWPDEGSDVYHIYEVRQKDHIWCEDFLVRSFYLKNLQTNETRTVTQFHFLSWMDRGIPNSARTLLDFRRKVNKCYRGRSCPIIVHCRQV
;
A
#
# COMPACT_ATOMS: atom_id res chain seq x y z
N MET A 1 3.15 -1.49 14.02
CA MET A 1 4.06 -0.93 12.99
C MET A 1 3.52 0.32 12.28
N VAL A 2 2.51 0.23 11.39
CA VAL A 2 2.04 1.40 10.60
C VAL A 2 1.61 2.55 11.52
N TRP A 3 0.84 2.24 12.56
CA TRP A 3 0.37 3.21 13.54
C TRP A 3 1.52 3.87 14.34
N GLU A 4 2.34 3.05 14.99
CA GLU A 4 3.41 3.52 15.90
C GLU A 4 4.48 4.36 15.18
N SER A 5 4.81 3.99 13.94
CA SER A 5 5.80 4.72 13.13
C SER A 5 5.28 6.05 12.57
N GLY A 6 3.99 6.33 12.69
CA GLY A 6 3.38 7.49 12.04
C GLY A 6 3.34 7.38 10.51
N CYS A 7 3.57 6.19 9.95
CA CYS A 7 3.56 5.97 8.51
C CYS A 7 2.21 6.36 7.90
N VAL A 8 2.28 7.16 6.83
CA VAL A 8 1.11 7.57 6.04
C VAL A 8 1.16 7.08 4.59
N VAL A 9 2.27 6.45 4.18
CA VAL A 9 2.46 5.93 2.82
C VAL A 9 3.02 4.51 2.89
N ILE A 10 2.30 3.58 2.29
CA ILE A 10 2.74 2.19 2.08
C ILE A 10 3.03 2.00 0.60
N VAL A 11 4.15 1.35 0.27
CA VAL A 11 4.50 0.93 -1.09
C VAL A 11 4.55 -0.59 -1.12
N MET A 12 3.68 -1.20 -1.93
CA MET A 12 3.59 -2.64 -2.17
C MET A 12 4.07 -2.92 -3.61
N LEU A 13 5.12 -3.74 -3.75
CA LEU A 13 5.80 -3.98 -5.02
C LEU A 13 5.56 -5.38 -5.60
N THR A 14 4.48 -6.05 -5.20
CA THR A 14 4.11 -7.38 -5.71
C THR A 14 2.59 -7.48 -5.80
N PRO A 15 2.03 -8.17 -6.81
CA PRO A 15 0.64 -8.59 -6.75
C PRO A 15 0.41 -9.57 -5.59
N LEU A 16 -0.86 -9.86 -5.24
CA LEU A 16 -1.21 -10.86 -4.22
C LEU A 16 -0.83 -12.29 -4.66
N SER A 17 -0.93 -12.56 -5.97
CA SER A 17 -0.57 -13.83 -6.58
C SER A 17 0.09 -13.59 -7.94
N GLU A 18 0.97 -14.51 -8.33
CA GLU A 18 1.69 -14.50 -9.60
C GLU A 18 1.86 -15.94 -10.06
N ASN A 19 1.43 -16.26 -11.28
CA ASN A 19 1.48 -17.63 -11.84
C ASN A 19 0.88 -18.69 -10.90
N GLY A 20 -0.22 -18.35 -10.21
CA GLY A 20 -0.89 -19.22 -9.24
C GLY A 20 -0.19 -19.35 -7.88
N VAL A 21 0.99 -18.74 -7.71
CA VAL A 21 1.73 -18.72 -6.45
C VAL A 21 1.36 -17.47 -5.66
N LYS A 22 0.94 -17.65 -4.42
CA LYS A 22 0.67 -16.56 -3.48
C LYS A 22 1.98 -15.83 -3.15
N GLN A 23 1.96 -14.50 -3.28
CA GLN A 23 3.11 -13.63 -3.06
C GLN A 23 2.98 -12.80 -1.78
N CYS A 24 1.76 -12.38 -1.45
CA CYS A 24 1.48 -11.55 -0.28
C CYS A 24 0.09 -11.90 0.27
N HIS A 25 -0.07 -11.81 1.59
CA HIS A 25 -1.38 -11.87 2.19
C HIS A 25 -2.17 -10.59 1.93
N HIS A 26 -3.48 -10.72 1.74
CA HIS A 26 -4.40 -9.60 1.69
C HIS A 26 -4.62 -9.07 3.11
N TYR A 27 -4.07 -7.91 3.43
CA TYR A 27 -4.06 -7.34 4.80
C TYR A 27 -4.97 -6.10 4.95
N TRP A 28 -5.84 -5.86 3.98
CA TRP A 28 -6.79 -4.74 3.97
C TRP A 28 -8.18 -5.24 3.59
N PRO A 29 -9.26 -4.54 3.97
CA PRO A 29 -10.61 -4.89 3.54
C PRO A 29 -10.87 -4.51 2.08
N ASP A 30 -11.59 -5.35 1.34
CA ASP A 30 -12.10 -4.98 0.01
C ASP A 30 -13.31 -4.05 0.10
N GLU A 31 -14.20 -4.29 1.07
CA GLU A 31 -15.40 -3.50 1.33
C GLU A 31 -15.60 -3.29 2.84
N GLY A 32 -16.23 -2.17 3.21
CA GLY A 32 -16.51 -1.88 4.61
C GLY A 32 -15.24 -1.65 5.43
N SER A 33 -15.13 -2.34 6.56
CA SER A 33 -14.02 -2.22 7.49
C SER A 33 -13.69 -3.56 8.14
N ASP A 34 -12.41 -3.80 8.36
CA ASP A 34 -11.89 -4.93 9.13
C ASP A 34 -11.18 -4.43 10.40
N VAL A 35 -11.17 -5.26 11.44
CA VAL A 35 -10.44 -4.99 12.68
C VAL A 35 -9.22 -5.89 12.80
N TYR A 36 -8.06 -5.26 12.85
CA TYR A 36 -6.76 -5.90 13.07
C TYR A 36 -6.25 -5.53 14.46
N HIS A 37 -6.48 -6.43 15.43
CA HIS A 37 -6.25 -6.18 16.85
C HIS A 37 -7.05 -4.96 17.35
N ILE A 38 -6.39 -3.84 17.66
CA ILE A 38 -7.04 -2.60 18.13
C ILE A 38 -7.21 -1.55 17.02
N TYR A 39 -6.92 -1.93 15.76
CA TYR A 39 -6.97 -1.02 14.62
C TYR A 39 -8.10 -1.40 13.69
N GLU A 40 -9.09 -0.52 13.57
CA GLU A 40 -10.09 -0.59 12.52
C GLU A 40 -9.52 0.03 11.24
N VAL A 41 -9.50 -0.74 10.15
CA VAL A 41 -9.07 -0.33 8.82
C VAL A 41 -10.29 -0.28 7.93
N ARG A 42 -10.49 0.83 7.23
CA ARG A 42 -11.55 0.99 6.23
C ARG A 42 -10.96 1.46 4.91
N GLN A 43 -11.28 0.78 3.82
CA GLN A 43 -10.99 1.26 2.48
C GLN A 43 -11.98 2.39 2.13
N LYS A 44 -11.46 3.56 1.73
CA LYS A 44 -12.29 4.70 1.31
C LYS A 44 -12.48 4.73 -0.19
N ASP A 45 -11.38 4.85 -0.90
CA ASP A 45 -11.33 5.04 -2.34
C ASP A 45 -10.10 4.36 -2.92
N HIS A 46 -10.18 4.05 -4.20
CA HIS A 46 -9.05 3.53 -4.95
C HIS A 46 -9.07 4.06 -6.38
N ILE A 47 -7.87 4.24 -6.94
CA ILE A 47 -7.67 4.73 -8.30
C ILE A 47 -6.79 3.73 -9.04
N TRP A 48 -7.35 3.14 -10.08
CA TRP A 48 -6.62 2.30 -11.01
C TRP A 48 -5.84 3.16 -12.00
N CYS A 49 -4.56 2.83 -12.16
CA CYS A 49 -3.75 3.19 -13.32
C CYS A 49 -3.43 1.90 -14.08
N GLU A 50 -2.81 2.02 -15.25
CA GLU A 50 -2.42 0.88 -16.07
C GLU A 50 -1.51 -0.10 -15.29
N ASP A 51 -0.49 0.43 -14.61
CA ASP A 51 0.55 -0.42 -14.00
C ASP A 51 0.48 -0.56 -12.47
N PHE A 52 -0.36 0.23 -11.83
CA PHE A 52 -0.45 0.28 -10.37
C PHE A 52 -1.82 0.78 -9.91
N LEU A 53 -2.11 0.48 -8.65
CA LEU A 53 -3.31 0.90 -7.95
C LEU A 53 -2.92 1.78 -6.77
N VAL A 54 -3.72 2.81 -6.49
CA VAL A 54 -3.59 3.64 -5.29
C VAL A 54 -4.83 3.46 -4.44
N ARG A 55 -4.67 3.10 -3.17
CA ARG A 55 -5.76 2.96 -2.19
C ARG A 55 -5.61 3.96 -1.06
N SER A 56 -6.73 4.50 -0.60
CA SER A 56 -6.81 5.33 0.60
C SER A 56 -7.50 4.54 1.71
N PHE A 57 -6.80 4.42 2.84
CA PHE A 57 -7.31 3.76 4.03
C PHE A 57 -7.55 4.76 5.15
N TYR A 58 -8.69 4.60 5.81
CA TYR A 58 -8.95 5.22 7.11
C TYR A 58 -8.59 4.23 8.21
N LEU A 59 -7.68 4.64 9.08
CA LEU A 59 -7.17 3.83 10.19
C LEU A 59 -7.60 4.46 11.51
N LYS A 60 -8.32 3.72 12.34
CA LYS A 60 -8.78 4.17 13.66
C LYS A 60 -8.18 3.28 14.74
N ASN A 61 -7.54 3.90 15.73
CA ASN A 61 -7.18 3.22 16.97
C ASN A 61 -8.41 3.16 17.87
N LEU A 62 -8.91 1.97 18.16
CA LEU A 62 -10.14 1.77 18.92
C LEU A 62 -9.97 2.08 20.43
N GLN A 63 -8.74 2.07 20.94
CA GLN A 63 -8.46 2.39 22.34
C GLN A 63 -8.40 3.90 22.57
N THR A 64 -7.76 4.65 21.66
CA THR A 64 -7.58 6.11 21.80
C THR A 64 -8.62 6.93 21.03
N ASN A 65 -9.37 6.31 20.13
CA ASN A 65 -10.24 6.95 19.13
C ASN A 65 -9.52 7.90 18.15
N GLU A 66 -8.19 7.94 18.16
CA GLU A 66 -7.41 8.68 17.18
C GLU A 66 -7.53 8.04 15.80
N THR A 67 -7.45 8.87 14.77
CA THR A 67 -7.66 8.44 13.38
C THR A 67 -6.57 9.00 12.47
N ARG A 68 -6.22 8.23 11.44
CA ARG A 68 -5.21 8.59 10.44
C ARG A 68 -5.63 8.11 9.06
N THR A 69 -5.18 8.82 8.03
CA THR A 69 -5.32 8.35 6.64
C THR A 69 -3.98 7.79 6.18
N VAL A 70 -4.00 6.61 5.57
CA VAL A 70 -2.83 5.94 5.02
C VAL A 70 -3.08 5.66 3.54
N THR A 71 -2.14 6.04 2.68
CA THR A 71 -2.21 5.77 1.25
C THR A 71 -1.32 4.59 0.89
N GLN A 72 -1.86 3.55 0.28
CA GLN A 72 -1.09 2.45 -0.28
C GLN A 72 -0.94 2.62 -1.79
N PHE A 73 0.31 2.62 -2.25
CA PHE A 73 0.68 2.53 -3.65
C PHE A 73 1.07 1.08 -3.94
N HIS A 74 0.32 0.42 -4.82
CA HIS A 74 0.47 -0.99 -5.12
C HIS A 74 0.86 -1.18 -6.59
N PHE A 75 2.13 -1.47 -6.82
CA PHE A 75 2.68 -1.70 -8.15
C PHE A 75 2.39 -3.12 -8.61
N LEU A 76 1.72 -3.26 -9.75
CA LEU A 76 1.18 -4.54 -10.24
C LEU A 76 1.96 -5.09 -11.43
N SER A 77 2.67 -4.23 -12.17
CA SER A 77 3.36 -4.63 -13.40
C SER A 77 4.78 -5.16 -13.19
N TRP A 78 5.19 -5.37 -11.94
CA TRP A 78 6.42 -6.11 -11.64
C TRP A 78 6.10 -7.60 -11.62
N MET A 79 5.95 -8.14 -12.83
CA MET A 79 5.59 -9.55 -13.05
C MET A 79 6.85 -10.37 -13.42
N ASP A 80 6.82 -11.64 -13.03
CA ASP A 80 7.88 -12.64 -13.22
C ASP A 80 9.19 -12.34 -12.47
N ARG A 81 10.08 -13.34 -12.37
CA ARG A 81 11.43 -13.20 -11.77
C ARG A 81 12.36 -12.24 -12.55
N GLY A 82 11.81 -11.50 -13.51
CA GLY A 82 12.54 -10.55 -14.36
C GLY A 82 12.54 -9.14 -13.81
N ILE A 83 13.27 -8.27 -14.51
CA ILE A 83 13.17 -6.81 -14.34
C ILE A 83 12.11 -6.28 -15.33
N PRO A 84 11.36 -5.22 -15.00
CA PRO A 84 10.48 -4.58 -15.96
C PRO A 84 11.25 -4.17 -17.23
N ASN A 85 10.66 -4.39 -18.41
CA ASN A 85 11.27 -4.06 -19.72
C ASN A 85 11.60 -2.57 -19.87
N SER A 86 11.00 -1.71 -19.05
CA SER A 86 11.27 -0.28 -19.01
C SER A 86 11.24 0.25 -17.57
N ALA A 87 12.23 1.07 -17.23
CA ALA A 87 12.26 1.78 -15.95
C ALA A 87 11.21 2.91 -15.88
N ARG A 88 10.64 3.34 -17.02
CA ARG A 88 9.72 4.48 -17.10
C ARG A 88 8.56 4.34 -16.12
N THR A 89 7.89 3.20 -16.14
CA THR A 89 6.72 2.92 -15.31
C THR A 89 7.03 2.99 -13.82
N LEU A 90 8.15 2.39 -13.39
CA LEU A 90 8.59 2.44 -12.01
C LEU A 90 8.98 3.87 -11.59
N LEU A 91 9.58 4.65 -12.48
CA LEU A 91 9.91 6.05 -12.23
C LEU A 91 8.65 6.92 -12.10
N ASP A 92 7.64 6.70 -12.93
CA ASP A 92 6.35 7.41 -12.84
C ASP A 92 5.61 7.06 -11.55
N PHE A 93 5.59 5.79 -11.18
CA PHE A 93 5.10 5.33 -9.89
C PHE A 93 5.82 6.02 -8.73
N ARG A 94 7.16 6.02 -8.72
CA ARG A 94 7.97 6.71 -7.70
C ARG A 94 7.68 8.20 -7.61
N ARG A 95 7.46 8.89 -8.74
CA ARG A 95 7.07 10.31 -8.75
C ARG A 95 5.75 10.54 -8.03
N LYS A 96 4.75 9.66 -8.24
CA LYS A 96 3.46 9.75 -7.54
C LYS A 96 3.58 9.48 -6.04
N VAL A 97 4.35 8.46 -5.65
CA VAL A 97 4.67 8.17 -4.23
C VAL A 97 5.30 9.40 -3.57
N ASN A 98 6.34 9.97 -4.19
CA ASN A 98 7.04 11.14 -3.65
C ASN A 98 6.16 12.39 -3.58
N LYS A 99 5.24 12.57 -4.53
CA LYS A 99 4.26 13.67 -4.49
C LYS A 99 3.34 13.54 -3.29
N CYS A 100 2.85 12.34 -2.98
CA CYS A 100 2.00 12.07 -1.82
C CYS A 100 2.76 12.23 -0.49
N TYR A 101 4.03 11.80 -0.46
CA TYR A 101 4.88 11.84 0.72
C TYR A 101 5.52 13.23 1.01
N ARG A 102 5.44 14.19 0.08
CA ARG A 102 6.12 15.48 0.22
C ARG A 102 5.73 16.21 1.51
N GLY A 103 6.74 16.63 2.28
CA GLY A 103 6.55 17.38 3.53
C GLY A 103 6.18 16.52 4.74
N ARG A 104 6.32 15.19 4.67
CA ARG A 104 6.09 14.27 5.79
C ARG A 104 7.39 13.94 6.51
N SER A 105 7.31 13.78 7.83
CA SER A 105 8.42 13.44 8.74
C SER A 105 8.21 12.07 9.39
N CYS A 106 7.80 11.07 8.61
CA CYS A 106 7.57 9.69 9.04
C CYS A 106 8.10 8.71 7.99
N PRO A 107 8.48 7.47 8.31
CA PRO A 107 8.98 6.54 7.29
C PRO A 107 7.91 6.17 6.26
N ILE A 108 8.35 5.91 5.02
CA ILE A 108 7.57 5.16 4.03
C ILE A 108 7.79 3.67 4.32
N ILE A 109 6.71 2.91 4.47
CA ILE A 109 6.79 1.46 4.59
C ILE A 109 6.78 0.86 3.19
N VAL A 110 7.83 0.12 2.84
CA VAL A 110 7.97 -0.56 1.54
C VAL A 110 8.02 -2.05 1.77
N HIS A 111 7.26 -2.83 1.00
CA HIS A 111 7.30 -4.29 1.03
C HIS A 111 7.00 -4.91 -0.34
N CYS A 112 7.30 -6.20 -0.48
CA CYS A 112 7.02 -7.00 -1.66
C CYS A 112 6.48 -8.39 -1.25
N ARG A 113 7.22 -9.45 -1.55
CA ARG A 113 6.81 -10.84 -1.30
C ARG A 113 7.09 -11.21 0.15
N GLN A 114 6.16 -11.92 0.78
CA GLN A 114 6.46 -12.71 1.97
C GLN A 114 7.12 -13.99 1.49
N VAL A 115 8.44 -14.10 1.68
CA VAL A 115 9.21 -15.32 1.40
C VAL A 115 8.79 -16.42 2.35
#